data_AF-A0A8U1C5H6-F1
#
_entry.id   AF-A0A8U1C5H6-F1
#
_cell.length_a   1.000
_cell.length_b   1.000
_cell.length_c   1.000
_cell.angle_alpha   90.00
_cell.angle_beta   90.00
_cell.angle_gamma   90.00
#
_symmetry.space_group_name_H-M   'P 1'
#
loop_
_entity.id
_entity.type
_entity.pdbx_description
1 polymer ?
#
loop_
_entity_poly.entity_id
_entity_poly.type
_entity_poly.pdbx_seq_one_letter_code
_entity_poly.pdbx_strand_id
1 'polypeptide(L)'
;MYFGELKPKSPLEQHYSGPGGWSLNILDHSIVEVVREKGFHLDVEDYLAGVLIMASELSRLVVNSVTAGDYGRPLRISNFINELDSGFRLLNLKNDPLRKRYDGLKYDVKKIEEVVYDLSICGLAKEQETGGNK
;
A
#
# COMPACT_ATOMS: atom_id res chain seq x y z
N MET A 1 0.73 21.34 -58.56
CA MET A 1 2.00 21.89 -58.03
C MET A 1 1.60 22.91 -56.98
N TYR A 2 1.83 22.76 -55.68
CA TYR A 2 2.97 22.21 -54.97
C TYR A 2 2.53 21.27 -53.83
N PHE A 3 3.16 20.10 -53.77
CA PHE A 3 3.20 19.25 -52.58
C PHE A 3 4.11 19.93 -51.56
N GLY A 4 3.57 20.34 -50.41
CA GLY A 4 4.36 20.78 -49.26
C GLY A 4 4.58 19.58 -48.34
N GLU A 5 5.84 19.15 -48.19
CA GLU A 5 6.23 18.03 -47.34
C GLU A 5 5.76 18.23 -45.88
N LEU A 6 4.92 17.33 -45.39
CA LEU A 6 4.64 17.19 -43.96
C LEU A 6 5.84 16.50 -43.31
N LYS A 7 6.74 17.28 -42.69
CA LYS A 7 7.77 16.69 -41.82
C LYS A 7 7.10 16.06 -40.60
N PRO A 8 7.43 14.81 -40.23
CA PRO A 8 6.92 14.21 -39.00
C PRO A 8 7.52 14.95 -37.80
N LYS A 9 6.70 15.62 -37.01
CA LYS A 9 7.13 16.19 -35.72
C LYS A 9 7.30 15.06 -34.71
N SER A 10 8.42 15.07 -33.99
CA SER A 10 8.66 14.17 -32.86
C SER A 10 7.61 14.38 -31.75
N PRO A 11 7.32 13.38 -30.91
CA PRO A 11 6.17 13.42 -29.98
C PRO A 11 6.20 14.48 -28.86
N LEU A 12 7.20 15.37 -28.80
CA LEU A 12 7.52 16.15 -27.60
C LEU A 12 7.21 17.66 -27.66
N GLU A 13 6.56 18.17 -28.70
CA GLU A 13 6.12 19.57 -28.72
C GLU A 13 4.69 19.71 -29.27
N GLN A 14 3.70 19.41 -28.44
CA GLN A 14 2.30 19.73 -28.70
C GLN A 14 1.77 20.64 -27.59
N HIS A 15 2.06 21.95 -27.71
CA HIS A 15 1.44 22.97 -26.89
C HIS A 15 0.03 23.26 -27.45
N TYR A 16 -1.00 22.57 -26.96
CA TYR A 16 -2.39 22.85 -27.34
C TYR A 16 -2.96 23.98 -26.48
N SER A 17 -3.23 25.12 -27.11
CA SER A 17 -3.91 26.25 -26.48
C SER A 17 -5.39 26.27 -26.92
N GLY A 18 -6.31 26.07 -25.97
CA GLY A 18 -7.75 26.15 -26.22
C GLY A 18 -8.31 27.59 -26.20
N PRO A 19 -9.50 27.83 -26.79
CA PRO A 19 -10.14 29.14 -26.81
C PRO A 19 -10.69 29.46 -25.40
N GLY A 20 -9.84 30.00 -24.54
CA GLY A 20 -10.20 30.33 -23.16
C GLY A 20 -9.03 30.48 -22.19
N GLY A 21 -7.77 30.37 -22.63
CA GLY A 21 -6.61 30.64 -21.77
C GLY A 21 -6.33 29.58 -20.70
N TRP A 22 -6.98 28.43 -20.74
CA TRP A 22 -6.67 27.30 -19.87
C TRP A 22 -5.44 26.56 -20.41
N SER A 23 -4.32 26.63 -19.70
CA SER A 23 -3.19 25.72 -19.91
C SER A 23 -3.44 24.47 -19.08
N LEU A 24 -3.63 23.32 -19.74
CA LEU A 24 -3.80 22.04 -19.09
C LEU A 24 -2.46 21.29 -19.12
N ASN A 25 -1.70 21.34 -18.03
CA ASN A 25 -0.53 20.48 -17.84
C ASN A 25 -1.03 19.07 -17.52
N ILE A 26 -1.13 18.18 -18.52
CA ILE A 26 -1.51 16.77 -18.33
C ILE A 26 -0.33 15.91 -17.83
N LEU A 27 0.85 16.48 -17.63
CA LEU A 27 2.05 15.73 -17.25
C LEU A 27 2.75 16.37 -16.06
N ASP A 28 2.17 16.19 -14.87
CA ASP A 28 2.97 16.20 -13.63
C ASP A 28 2.38 15.20 -12.61
N HIS A 29 2.15 13.97 -13.05
CA HIS A 29 2.10 12.84 -12.13
C HIS A 29 3.44 12.11 -12.24
N SER A 30 4.42 12.67 -11.53
CA SER A 30 5.50 11.96 -10.86
C SER A 30 6.09 10.75 -11.62
N ILE A 31 6.95 11.02 -12.60
CA ILE A 31 7.97 10.04 -12.98
C ILE A 31 9.22 10.38 -12.17
N VAL A 32 9.43 9.64 -11.07
CA VAL A 32 10.66 9.71 -10.27
C VAL A 32 11.82 9.24 -11.16
N GLU A 33 12.76 10.15 -11.48
CA GLU A 33 13.99 9.77 -12.18
C GLU A 33 14.90 8.93 -11.28
N VAL A 34 15.08 7.65 -11.62
CA VAL A 34 16.01 6.75 -10.93
C VAL A 34 17.42 6.98 -11.48
N VAL A 35 18.11 8.00 -10.97
CA VAL A 35 19.54 8.23 -11.24
C VAL A 35 20.35 7.31 -10.32
N ARG A 36 20.88 6.20 -10.87
CA ARG A 36 21.63 5.16 -10.12
C ARG A 36 22.79 5.70 -9.27
N GLU A 37 23.40 6.82 -9.65
CA GLU A 37 24.51 7.44 -8.91
C GLU A 37 24.06 8.29 -7.71
N LYS A 38 22.79 8.73 -7.66
CA LYS A 38 22.22 9.50 -6.53
C LYS A 38 21.33 8.68 -5.59
N GLY A 39 21.10 7.40 -5.93
CA GLY A 39 20.30 6.48 -5.13
C GLY A 39 18.80 6.81 -5.14
N PHE A 40 18.00 5.88 -4.63
CA PHE A 40 16.58 6.11 -4.36
C PHE A 40 16.45 6.71 -2.96
N HIS A 41 16.01 7.96 -2.88
CA HIS A 41 15.63 8.59 -1.61
C HIS A 41 14.12 8.42 -1.42
N LEU A 42 13.75 7.64 -0.42
CA LEU A 42 12.37 7.53 0.06
C LEU A 42 12.24 8.40 1.30
N ASP A 43 11.28 9.31 1.31
CA ASP A 43 10.98 10.07 2.52
C ASP A 43 10.46 9.13 3.62
N VAL A 44 10.81 9.43 4.86
CA VAL A 44 10.35 8.65 6.02
C VAL A 44 8.83 8.69 6.11
N GLU A 45 8.21 9.83 5.78
CA GLU A 45 6.75 9.96 5.75
C GLU A 45 6.12 9.02 4.71
N ASP A 46 6.70 8.95 3.50
CA ASP A 46 6.25 8.04 2.44
C ASP A 46 6.44 6.57 2.82
N TYR A 47 7.56 6.24 3.46
CA TYR A 47 7.80 4.90 3.98
C TYR A 47 6.73 4.51 5.02
N LEU A 48 6.48 5.36 6.02
CA LEU A 48 5.49 5.09 7.06
C LEU A 48 4.07 5.02 6.49
N ALA A 49 3.74 5.86 5.51
CA ALA A 49 2.47 5.78 4.81
C ALA A 49 2.33 4.46 4.02
N GLY A 50 3.40 4.02 3.34
CA GLY A 50 3.44 2.75 2.62
C GLY A 50 3.28 1.54 3.54
N VAL A 51 3.89 1.59 4.73
CA VAL A 51 3.74 0.54 5.75
C VAL A 51 2.30 0.45 6.27
N LEU A 52 1.60 1.58 6.43
CA LEU A 52 0.17 1.56 6.79
C LEU A 52 -0.71 0.99 5.67
N ILE A 53 -0.39 1.29 4.40
CA ILE A 53 -1.10 0.70 3.25
C ILE A 53 -0.89 -0.82 3.22
N MET A 54 0.34 -1.29 3.45
CA MET A 54 0.64 -2.72 3.54
C MET A 54 -0.18 -3.38 4.65
N ALA A 55 -0.33 -2.76 5.82
CA ALA A 55 -1.12 -3.31 6.91
C ALA A 55 -2.60 -3.53 6.51
N SER A 56 -3.20 -2.60 5.77
CA SER A 56 -4.55 -2.77 5.23
C SER A 56 -4.65 -3.91 4.22
N GLU A 57 -3.62 -4.11 3.39
CA GLU A 57 -3.57 -5.27 2.48
C GLU A 57 -3.42 -6.60 3.23
N LEU A 58 -2.68 -6.61 4.34
CA LEU A 58 -2.58 -7.79 5.21
C LEU A 58 -3.92 -8.13 5.88
N SER A 59 -4.67 -7.12 6.33
CA SER A 59 -6.05 -7.28 6.84
C SER A 59 -6.97 -7.92 5.80
N ARG A 60 -6.85 -7.56 4.52
CA ARG A 60 -7.57 -8.24 3.41
C ARG A 60 -7.07 -9.67 3.19
N LEU A 61 -5.76 -9.89 3.26
CA LEU A 61 -5.14 -11.20 3.07
C LEU A 61 -5.58 -12.21 4.13
N VAL A 62 -5.78 -11.79 5.38
CA VAL A 62 -6.25 -12.67 6.48
C VAL A 62 -7.56 -13.36 6.14
N VAL A 63 -8.55 -12.61 5.63
CA VAL A 63 -9.84 -13.19 5.24
C VAL A 63 -9.65 -14.19 4.09
N ASN A 64 -8.88 -13.81 3.08
CA ASN A 64 -8.61 -14.66 1.93
C ASN A 64 -7.88 -15.96 2.31
N SER A 65 -6.92 -15.89 3.25
CA SER A 65 -6.18 -17.07 3.69
C SER A 65 -7.08 -18.05 4.44
N VAL A 66 -7.98 -17.54 5.29
CA VAL A 66 -8.99 -18.38 5.97
C VAL A 66 -9.91 -19.04 4.96
N THR A 67 -10.40 -18.31 3.94
CA THR A 67 -11.22 -18.88 2.86
C THR A 67 -10.46 -19.97 2.07
N ALA A 68 -9.14 -19.82 1.93
CA ALA A 68 -8.27 -20.81 1.29
C ALA A 68 -7.86 -21.98 2.21
N GLY A 69 -8.32 -22.04 3.46
CA GLY A 69 -7.98 -23.09 4.43
C GLY A 69 -6.62 -22.92 5.11
N ASP A 70 -5.94 -21.79 4.92
CA ASP A 70 -4.71 -21.44 5.62
C ASP A 70 -5.03 -20.67 6.91
N TYR A 71 -5.14 -21.43 8.00
CA TYR A 71 -5.46 -20.91 9.33
C TYR A 71 -4.23 -20.50 10.15
N GLY A 72 -3.03 -20.89 9.72
CA GLY A 72 -1.77 -20.48 10.37
C GLY A 72 -1.36 -19.04 10.01
N ARG A 73 -1.64 -18.62 8.78
CA ARG A 73 -1.27 -17.28 8.28
C ARG A 73 -1.96 -16.11 9.02
N PRO A 74 -3.26 -16.17 9.38
CA PRO A 74 -3.90 -15.17 10.23
C PRO A 74 -3.19 -14.90 11.55
N LEU A 75 -2.70 -15.95 12.23
CA LEU A 75 -1.97 -15.84 13.50
C LEU A 75 -0.66 -15.08 13.32
N ARG A 76 0.10 -15.42 12.26
CA ARG A 76 1.37 -14.74 11.93
C ARG A 76 1.16 -13.27 11.59
N ILE A 77 0.12 -12.98 10.81
CA ILE A 77 -0.23 -11.59 10.44
C ILE A 77 -0.65 -10.80 11.67
N SER A 78 -1.47 -11.38 12.56
CA SER A 78 -1.90 -10.73 13.80
C SER A 78 -0.71 -10.32 14.68
N ASN A 79 0.25 -11.22 14.89
CA ASN A 79 1.46 -10.89 15.67
C ASN A 79 2.23 -9.72 15.04
N PHE A 80 2.47 -9.78 13.73
CA PHE A 80 3.19 -8.72 13.02
C PHE A 80 2.47 -7.37 13.09
N ILE A 81 1.15 -7.34 12.92
CA ILE A 81 0.36 -6.12 12.96
C ILE A 81 0.33 -5.52 14.38
N ASN A 82 0.34 -6.34 15.42
CA ASN A 82 0.43 -5.88 16.81
C ASN A 82 1.79 -5.27 17.15
N GLU A 83 2.88 -5.84 16.62
CA GLU A 83 4.21 -5.23 16.72
C GLU A 83 4.26 -3.88 15.98
N LEU A 84 3.65 -3.83 14.79
CA LEU A 84 3.59 -2.62 13.98
C LEU A 84 2.82 -1.49 14.68
N ASP A 85 1.61 -1.78 15.18
CA ASP A 85 0.79 -0.84 15.92
C ASP A 85 1.49 -0.33 17.19
N SER A 86 2.22 -1.22 17.88
CA SER A 86 3.07 -0.83 19.01
C SER A 86 4.20 0.11 18.58
N GLY A 87 4.82 -0.11 17.42
CA GLY A 87 5.81 0.80 16.83
C GLY A 87 5.21 2.18 16.52
N PHE A 88 4.03 2.23 15.90
CA PHE A 88 3.36 3.50 15.58
C PHE A 88 2.92 4.28 16.82
N ARG A 89 2.54 3.61 17.92
CA ARG A 89 2.25 4.28 19.20
C ARG A 89 3.45 5.04 19.77
N LEU A 90 4.68 4.59 19.50
CA LEU A 90 5.90 5.25 19.97
C LEU A 90 6.24 6.50 19.14
N LEU A 91 5.73 6.57 17.90
CA LEU A 91 5.93 7.73 17.04
C LEU A 91 5.03 8.86 17.52
N ASN A 92 5.63 9.93 18.05
CA ASN A 92 4.90 11.17 18.36
C ASN A 92 4.61 11.95 17.06
N LEU A 93 3.75 11.39 16.21
CA LEU A 93 3.30 12.02 14.97
C LEU A 93 2.62 13.33 15.34
N LYS A 94 3.19 14.49 15.01
CA LYS A 94 2.46 15.76 15.11
C LYS A 94 1.37 15.77 14.01
N ASN A 95 0.25 16.46 14.25
CA ASN A 95 -0.96 16.36 13.42
C ASN A 95 -0.67 16.54 11.92
N ASP A 96 -0.68 15.43 11.19
CA ASP A 96 -0.34 15.31 9.77
C ASP A 96 -1.18 14.17 9.15
N PRO A 97 -1.50 14.15 7.83
CA PRO A 97 -2.10 13.04 7.08
C PRO A 97 -1.79 11.61 7.55
N LEU A 98 -0.57 11.35 8.05
CA LEU A 98 -0.17 10.06 8.60
C LEU A 98 -1.00 9.62 9.81
N ARG A 99 -1.45 10.55 10.67
CA ARG A 99 -2.36 10.24 11.79
C ARG A 99 -3.68 9.65 11.33
N LYS A 100 -4.26 10.22 10.27
CA LYS A 100 -5.52 9.72 9.70
C LYS A 100 -5.35 8.31 9.14
N ARG A 101 -4.19 8.02 8.54
CA ARG A 101 -3.86 6.67 8.06
C ARG A 101 -3.65 5.70 9.23
N TYR A 102 -3.01 6.15 10.31
CA TYR A 102 -2.82 5.34 11.52
C TYR A 102 -4.15 5.01 12.20
N ASP A 103 -5.15 5.90 12.17
CA ASP A 103 -6.49 5.54 12.63
C ASP A 103 -7.08 4.37 11.81
N GLY A 104 -6.78 4.30 10.51
CA GLY A 104 -7.10 3.14 9.67
C GLY A 104 -6.52 1.83 10.21
N LEU A 105 -5.26 1.84 10.65
CA LEU A 105 -4.60 0.66 11.22
C LEU A 105 -5.35 0.10 12.43
N LYS A 106 -5.92 0.94 13.29
CA LYS A 106 -6.69 0.47 14.47
C LYS A 106 -7.90 -0.36 14.07
N TYR A 107 -8.57 0.00 12.98
CA TYR A 107 -9.69 -0.78 12.45
C TYR A 107 -9.21 -2.09 11.84
N ASP A 108 -8.08 -2.07 11.14
CA ASP A 108 -7.47 -3.28 10.58
C ASP A 108 -7.02 -4.27 11.67
N VAL A 109 -6.38 -3.77 12.74
CA VAL A 109 -6.00 -4.58 13.93
C VAL A 109 -7.23 -5.28 14.48
N LYS A 110 -8.30 -4.53 14.78
CA LYS A 110 -9.53 -5.08 15.34
C LYS A 110 -10.13 -6.17 14.44
N LYS A 111 -10.19 -5.92 13.13
CA LYS A 111 -10.71 -6.89 12.17
C LYS A 111 -9.89 -8.19 12.15
N ILE A 112 -8.56 -8.08 12.20
CA ILE A 112 -7.67 -9.25 12.24
C ILE A 112 -7.86 -10.02 13.55
N GLU A 113 -7.98 -9.32 14.68
CA GLU A 113 -8.24 -9.94 15.99
C GLU A 113 -9.57 -10.69 16.01
N GLU A 114 -10.64 -10.13 15.44
CA GLU A 114 -11.94 -10.80 15.30
C GLU A 114 -11.81 -12.10 14.51
N VAL A 115 -11.09 -12.11 13.39
CA VAL A 115 -10.87 -13.33 12.60
C VAL A 115 -10.05 -14.37 13.38
N VAL A 116 -8.99 -13.95 14.07
CA VAL A 116 -8.17 -14.86 14.88
C VAL A 116 -8.98 -15.44 16.05
N TYR A 117 -9.82 -14.61 16.67
CA TYR A 117 -10.72 -15.04 17.72
C TYR A 117 -11.69 -16.10 17.20
N ASP A 118 -12.32 -15.88 16.05
CA ASP A 118 -13.23 -16.86 15.42
C ASP A 118 -12.52 -18.20 15.12
N LEU A 119 -11.28 -18.16 14.62
CA LEU A 119 -10.48 -19.38 14.40
C LEU A 119 -10.18 -20.12 15.71
N SER A 120 -9.94 -19.37 16.80
CA SER A 120 -9.61 -19.95 18.10
C SER A 120 -10.80 -20.71 18.71
N ILE A 121 -12.02 -20.16 18.59
CA ILE A 121 -13.24 -20.80 19.10
C ILE A 121 -13.71 -21.96 18.22
N CYS A 122 -13.43 -21.92 16.91
CA CYS A 122 -13.70 -23.01 15.99
C CYS A 122 -12.68 -24.16 16.08
N GLY A 123 -11.56 -23.98 16.79
CA GLY A 123 -10.52 -25.00 16.94
C GLY A 123 -9.56 -25.14 15.75
N LEU A 124 -9.73 -24.34 14.70
CA LEU A 124 -8.96 -24.41 13.46
C LEU A 124 -7.51 -23.89 13.59
N ALA A 125 -7.23 -23.14 14.65
CA ALA A 125 -5.90 -22.59 14.91
C ALA A 125 -4.85 -23.64 15.33
N LYS A 126 -5.28 -24.80 15.87
CA LYS A 126 -4.38 -25.82 16.46
C LYS A 126 -3.98 -26.94 15.51
N GLU A 127 -4.75 -27.19 14.45
CA GLU A 127 -4.52 -28.34 13.56
C GLU A 127 -3.29 -28.19 12.64
N GLN A 128 -2.83 -26.96 12.38
CA GLN A 128 -1.70 -26.75 11.47
C GLN A 128 -0.32 -27.00 12.12
N GLU A 129 -0.18 -26.97 13.45
CA GLU A 129 1.08 -27.34 14.10
C GLU A 129 1.32 -28.86 14.12
N THR A 130 0.27 -29.67 13.92
CA THR A 130 0.35 -31.14 14.01
C THR A 130 0.46 -31.84 12.65
N GLY A 131 0.30 -31.12 11.53
CA GLY A 131 0.30 -31.70 10.17
C GLY A 131 1.67 -31.82 9.48
N GLY A 132 2.76 -31.36 10.08
CA GLY A 132 4.08 -31.29 9.45
C GLY A 132 5.02 -32.48 9.70
N ASN A 133 4.57 -33.53 10.38
CA ASN A 133 5.39 -34.70 10.68
C ASN A 133 4.61 -35.99 10.45
N LYS A 134 4.41 -36.36 9.18
CA LYS A 134 4.03 -37.72 8.74
C LYS A 134 4.55 -37.98 7.34
#